data_AF-A0A6J4LI45-F1
#
_entry.id   AF-A0A6J4LI45-F1
#
_cell.length_a   1.000
_cell.length_b   1.000
_cell.length_c   1.000
_cell.angle_alpha   90.00
_cell.angle_beta   90.00
_cell.angle_gamma   90.00
#
_symmetry.space_group_name_H-M   'P 1'
#
loop_
_entity.id
_entity.type
_entity.pdbx_description
1 polymer ?
#
loop_
_entity_poly.entity_id
_entity_poly.type
_entity_poly.pdbx_seq_one_letter_code
_entity_poly.pdbx_strand_id
1 'polypeptide(L)'
;MEALPYVYAVEIVGLVVAPVQRYVGRPGHDPVSMPDEDRRTVVRVVEGKGIEGDRYFNKPAHRRGQVTIISAESLDKVAAELGAPDGFDPLLAR
;
A
#
# COMPACT_ATOMS: atom_id res chain seq x y z
N MET A 1 4.56 18.71 -19.68
CA MET A 1 3.63 18.46 -18.56
C MET A 1 2.82 19.72 -18.37
N GLU A 2 1.50 19.63 -18.47
CA GLU A 2 0.62 20.73 -18.11
C GLU A 2 0.77 21.02 -16.61
N ALA A 3 0.77 22.29 -16.21
CA ALA A 3 0.93 22.66 -14.81
C ALA A 3 -0.29 22.13 -14.02
N LEU A 4 -0.04 21.41 -12.92
CA LEU A 4 -1.12 20.95 -12.07
C LEU A 4 -1.84 22.17 -11.46
N PRO A 5 -3.18 22.22 -11.49
CA PRO A 5 -3.94 23.36 -10.97
C PRO A 5 -3.81 23.50 -9.44
N TYR A 6 -3.40 22.43 -8.75
CA TYR A 6 -3.15 22.41 -7.31
C TYR A 6 -1.91 21.57 -7.02
N VAL A 7 -1.08 22.03 -6.09
CA VAL A 7 0.13 21.34 -5.64
C VAL A 7 0.17 21.38 -4.12
N TYR A 8 0.38 20.21 -3.51
CA TYR A 8 0.53 20.06 -2.07
C TYR A 8 1.84 19.35 -1.79
N ALA A 9 2.60 19.84 -0.80
CA ALA A 9 3.73 19.11 -0.27
C ALA A 9 3.22 17.97 0.62
N VAL A 10 3.77 16.78 0.43
CA VAL A 10 3.46 15.59 1.23
C VAL A 10 4.76 14.90 1.63
N GLU A 11 4.74 14.24 2.78
CA GLU A 11 5.83 13.37 3.23
C GLU A 11 5.48 11.91 2.97
N ILE A 12 6.41 11.15 2.39
CA ILE A 12 6.30 9.70 2.28
C ILE A 12 6.85 9.09 3.56
N VAL A 13 5.96 8.75 4.49
CA VAL A 13 6.32 8.19 5.80
C VAL A 13 6.64 6.68 5.76
N GLY A 14 6.38 6.01 4.64
CA GLY A 14 6.85 4.65 4.43
C GLY A 14 6.43 4.04 3.09
N LEU A 15 7.06 2.92 2.75
CA LEU A 15 6.90 2.25 1.46
C LEU A 15 6.67 0.75 1.67
N VAL A 16 5.77 0.19 0.86
CA VAL A 16 5.39 -1.22 0.92
C VAL A 16 5.46 -1.85 -0.47
N VAL A 17 6.05 -3.04 -0.55
CA VAL A 17 5.96 -3.95 -1.70
C VAL A 17 5.32 -5.23 -1.21
N ALA A 18 4.12 -5.55 -1.71
CA ALA A 18 3.36 -6.72 -1.28
C ALA A 18 3.43 -7.82 -2.35
N PRO A 19 4.38 -8.76 -2.28
CA PRO A 19 4.59 -9.76 -3.32
C PRO A 19 3.46 -10.80 -3.38
N VAL A 20 2.67 -10.94 -2.31
CA VAL A 20 1.63 -11.97 -2.18
C VAL A 20 0.32 -11.40 -1.65
N GLN A 21 -0.79 -12.04 -2.03
CA GLN A 21 -2.10 -11.78 -1.43
C GLN A 21 -2.30 -12.69 -0.21
N ARG A 22 -1.96 -12.19 0.98
CA ARG A 22 -1.90 -13.01 2.22
C ARG A 22 -3.23 -13.68 2.60
N TYR A 23 -4.36 -13.10 2.20
CA TYR A 23 -5.71 -13.55 2.57
C TYR A 23 -6.50 -14.23 1.43
N VAL A 24 -5.97 -14.30 0.20
CA VAL A 24 -6.74 -14.84 -0.93
C VAL A 24 -7.06 -16.31 -0.72
N GLY A 25 -8.35 -16.65 -0.86
CA GLY A 25 -8.86 -18.00 -0.68
C GLY A 25 -8.84 -18.51 0.76
N ARG A 26 -8.69 -17.61 1.76
CA ARG A 26 -8.55 -17.97 3.19
C ARG A 26 -9.61 -17.32 4.09
N PRO A 27 -10.92 -17.50 3.83
CA PRO A 27 -11.95 -17.00 4.74
C PRO A 27 -11.86 -17.73 6.08
N GLY A 28 -11.71 -16.98 7.18
CA GLY A 28 -11.65 -17.53 8.54
C GLY A 28 -10.34 -18.26 8.90
N HIS A 29 -9.32 -18.20 8.03
CA HIS A 29 -8.00 -18.78 8.29
C HIS A 29 -6.94 -17.69 8.43
N ASP A 30 -5.84 -18.04 9.11
CA ASP A 30 -4.70 -17.16 9.26
C ASP A 30 -4.10 -16.76 7.90
N PRO A 31 -3.57 -15.53 7.80
CA PRO A 31 -2.87 -15.08 6.61
C PRO A 31 -1.61 -15.94 6.37
N VAL A 32 -1.16 -15.98 5.12
CA VAL A 32 0.15 -16.55 4.80
C VAL A 32 1.22 -15.80 5.60
N SER A 33 1.94 -16.56 6.45
CA SER A 33 3.11 -16.06 7.16
C SER A 33 4.22 -15.72 6.17
N MET A 34 4.69 -14.49 6.23
CA MET A 34 5.73 -13.95 5.38
C MET A 34 6.55 -12.99 6.23
N PRO A 35 7.89 -12.95 6.07
CA PRO A 35 8.74 -11.95 6.69
C PRO A 35 8.14 -10.55 6.50
N ASP A 36 8.30 -9.65 7.46
CA ASP A 36 7.94 -8.22 7.31
C ASP A 36 8.89 -7.46 6.36
N GLU A 37 9.41 -8.16 5.35
CA GLU A 37 10.22 -7.62 4.26
C GLU A 37 9.40 -6.79 3.26
N ASP A 38 8.08 -6.76 3.42
CA ASP A 38 7.21 -5.93 2.61
C ASP A 38 7.53 -4.44 2.81
N ARG A 39 8.08 -4.05 3.98
CA ARG A 39 8.55 -2.69 4.27
C ARG A 39 9.85 -2.41 3.51
N ARG A 40 9.88 -1.33 2.73
CA ARG A 40 11.05 -0.95 1.93
C ARG A 40 11.53 0.45 2.29
N THR A 41 12.83 0.68 2.12
CA THR A 41 13.43 2.02 2.15
C THR A 41 13.45 2.66 0.75
N VAL A 42 13.42 1.84 -0.30
CA VAL A 42 13.43 2.24 -1.70
C VAL A 42 12.54 1.30 -2.51
N VAL A 43 11.76 1.85 -3.44
CA VAL A 43 10.97 1.09 -4.41
C VAL A 43 11.20 1.60 -5.83
N ARG A 44 11.08 0.72 -6.82
CA ARG A 44 11.16 1.10 -8.24
C ARG A 44 9.78 1.05 -8.88
N VAL A 45 9.31 2.21 -9.34
CA VAL A 45 8.06 2.37 -10.09
C VAL A 45 8.39 2.38 -11.58
N VAL A 46 7.74 1.52 -12.35
CA VAL A 46 7.93 1.42 -13.81
C VAL A 46 6.64 1.80 -14.52
N GLU A 47 6.75 2.72 -15.47
CA GLU A 47 5.62 3.22 -16.26
C GLU A 47 4.82 2.06 -16.88
N GLY A 48 3.50 2.09 -16.69
CA GLY A 48 2.57 1.10 -17.22
C GLY A 48 2.73 -0.31 -16.63
N LYS A 49 3.64 -0.54 -15.67
CA LYS A 49 3.86 -1.84 -15.03
C LYS A 49 3.66 -1.84 -13.51
N GLY A 50 3.84 -0.70 -12.84
CA GLY A 50 3.70 -0.58 -11.39
C GLY A 50 4.99 -0.75 -10.62
N ILE A 51 4.89 -1.15 -9.35
CA ILE A 51 6.03 -1.31 -8.44
C ILE A 51 6.67 -2.68 -8.64
N GLU A 52 7.98 -2.72 -8.83
CA GLU A 52 8.69 -3.99 -8.96
C GLU A 52 8.63 -4.84 -7.68
N GLY A 53 8.43 -6.14 -7.86
CA GLY A 53 8.29 -7.11 -6.78
C GLY A 53 6.88 -7.15 -6.17
N ASP A 54 5.99 -6.21 -6.52
CA ASP A 54 4.61 -6.23 -6.07
C ASP A 54 3.78 -7.27 -6.84
N ARG A 55 2.77 -7.87 -6.17
CA ARG A 55 1.83 -8.84 -6.75
C ARG A 55 1.18 -8.38 -8.05
N TYR A 56 0.99 -7.08 -8.25
CA TYR A 56 0.36 -6.52 -9.45
C TYR A 56 1.35 -6.07 -10.53
N PHE A 57 2.65 -6.22 -10.31
CA PHE A 57 3.67 -5.82 -11.28
C PHE A 57 3.45 -6.49 -12.64
N ASN A 58 3.36 -5.66 -13.69
CA ASN A 58 3.20 -6.07 -15.08
C ASN A 58 1.99 -7.01 -15.32
N LYS A 59 0.94 -6.91 -14.49
CA LYS A 59 -0.30 -7.69 -14.67
C LYS A 59 -1.33 -6.93 -15.51
N PRO A 60 -1.74 -7.43 -16.70
CA PRO A 60 -2.65 -6.72 -17.59
C PRO A 60 -4.02 -6.38 -16.97
N ALA A 61 -4.55 -7.26 -16.11
CA ALA A 61 -5.83 -7.05 -15.43
C ALA A 61 -5.79 -5.89 -14.40
N HIS A 62 -4.61 -5.43 -13.99
CA HIS A 62 -4.42 -4.46 -12.91
C HIS A 62 -3.78 -3.14 -13.38
N ARG A 63 -3.85 -2.81 -14.68
CA ARG A 63 -3.23 -1.59 -15.24
C ARG A 63 -3.68 -0.27 -14.59
N ARG A 64 -4.88 -0.22 -13.99
CA ARG A 64 -5.43 0.98 -13.33
C ARG A 64 -5.20 1.04 -11.82
N GLY A 65 -4.58 0.02 -11.22
CA GLY A 65 -4.37 -0.08 -9.76
C GLY A 65 -2.93 -0.50 -9.42
N GLN A 66 -1.96 0.04 -10.16
CA GLN A 66 -0.56 -0.37 -10.10
C GLN A 66 0.22 0.20 -8.90
N VAL A 67 -0.31 1.27 -8.30
CA VAL A 67 0.23 1.95 -7.12
C VAL A 67 -0.96 2.39 -6.28
N THR A 68 -0.90 2.11 -4.98
CA THR A 68 -1.88 2.57 -4.00
C THR A 68 -1.23 3.61 -3.10
N ILE A 69 -1.93 4.71 -2.83
CA ILE A 69 -1.52 5.74 -1.88
C ILE A 69 -2.55 5.75 -0.76
N ILE A 70 -2.06 5.69 0.48
CA ILE A 70 -2.90 5.77 1.68
C ILE A 70 -2.38 6.93 2.53
N SER A 71 -3.31 7.75 3.00
CA SER A 71 -3.02 8.84 3.92
C SER A 71 -2.96 8.29 5.34
N ALA A 72 -1.84 8.53 6.05
CA ALA A 72 -1.65 8.09 7.43
C ALA A 72 -2.66 8.78 8.37
N GLU A 73 -2.88 10.09 8.21
CA GLU A 73 -3.87 10.86 8.98
C GLU A 73 -5.31 10.36 8.78
N SER A 74 -5.64 9.79 7.61
CA SER A 74 -6.94 9.17 7.39
C SER A 74 -7.08 7.86 8.19
N LEU A 75 -6.00 7.09 8.33
CA LEU A 75 -6.01 5.89 9.18
C LEU A 75 -6.15 6.26 10.66
N ASP A 76 -5.51 7.34 11.11
CA ASP A 76 -5.65 7.83 12.49
C ASP A 76 -7.11 8.22 12.79
N LYS A 77 -7.78 8.89 11.85
CA LYS A 77 -9.22 9.22 11.97
C LYS A 77 -10.08 7.96 12.08
N VAL A 78 -9.82 6.96 11.23
CA VAL A 78 -10.56 5.68 11.27
C VAL A 78 -10.29 4.94 12.59
N ALA A 79 -9.05 4.95 13.09
CA ALA A 79 -8.73 4.35 14.38
C ALA A 79 -9.49 5.01 15.53
N ALA A 80 -9.60 6.33 15.53
CA ALA A 80 -10.38 7.08 16.51
C ALA A 80 -11.88 6.72 16.45
N GLU A 81 -12.47 6.64 15.24
CA GLU A 81 -13.87 6.25 15.06
C GLU A 81 -14.17 4.83 15.53
N LEU A 82 -13.22 3.91 15.34
CA LEU A 82 -13.35 2.50 15.74
C LEU A 82 -12.93 2.23 17.19
N GLY A 83 -12.44 3.24 17.91
CA GLY A 83 -11.94 3.07 19.29
C GLY A 83 -10.70 2.18 19.37
N ALA A 84 -9.81 2.24 18.39
CA ALA A 84 -8.52 1.55 18.38
C ALA A 84 -7.43 2.48 18.98
N PRO A 85 -7.11 2.36 20.30
CA PRO A 85 -6.30 3.34 21.01
C PRO A 85 -4.83 3.37 20.56
N ASP A 86 -4.33 2.25 20.04
CA ASP A 86 -2.95 2.13 19.55
C ASP A 86 -2.77 2.59 18.10
N GLY A 87 -3.86 3.00 17.44
CA GLY A 87 -3.86 3.37 16.02
C GLY A 87 -3.76 2.18 15.07
N PHE A 88 -3.72 2.47 13.77
CA PHE A 88 -3.41 1.47 12.73
C PHE A 88 -2.03 1.73 12.15
N ASP A 89 -1.20 0.70 12.04
CA ASP A 89 0.06 0.80 11.34
C ASP A 89 -0.19 0.93 9.81
N PRO A 90 0.17 2.07 9.18
CA PRO A 90 -0.07 2.29 7.75
C PRO A 90 0.64 1.28 6.86
N LEU A 91 1.74 0.67 7.32
CA LEU A 91 2.49 -0.32 6.55
C LEU A 91 1.82 -1.70 6.54
N LEU A 92 0.79 -1.92 7.36
CA LEU A 92 -0.02 -3.14 7.36
C LEU A 92 -1.21 -3.09 6.39
N ALA A 93 -1.50 -1.95 5.77
CA ALA A 93 -2.63 -1.79 4.85
C ALA A 93 -2.36 -2.38 3.44
N ARG A 94 -2.20 -3.71 3.35
CA ARG A 94 -1.79 -4.44 2.12
C ARG A 94 -2.49 -5.78 1.91
#